data_AF-A0A846E5H5-F1
#
_entry.id   AF-A0A846E5H5-F1
#
_cell.length_a   1.000
_cell.length_b   1.000
_cell.length_c   1.000
_cell.angle_alpha   90.00
_cell.angle_beta   90.00
_cell.angle_gamma   90.00
#
_symmetry.space_group_name_H-M   'P 1'
#
loop_
_entity.id
_entity.type
_entity.pdbx_description
1 polymer ?
#
loop_
_entity_poly.entity_id
_entity_poly.type
_entity_poly.pdbx_seq_one_letter_code
_entity_poly.pdbx_strand_id
1 'polypeptide(L)'
;MKILVLNAGSSSQKSCLYELNGETLPEESPPPLWEAKVDWSHHQGFAEFEVKTHCGAQWVEKVKKSDRAQVIAQMLESLWSGSTQVIEGPESVDIVGHRVVHGGQDYRENTIVTEEVKSAIAQLASFAPVHNPANLEGIEAIEKVLGNVTQVAVFDTAFHAHLPLAAAVYPVPYEWFEQGIRRYGFHGISHEYCAQRAAHLLQKDLQSLRLITCHLGNGCSLAAIANGRSIATTMGFTPLEGLMMGSRCGSIDPSILIHLMRHHHYTPDRLDEVLNKESGLQGVSGVSADMRGIREAIAQGNQRAQLAMDIYIYRLQSAIASLIPSLGGLDALVFTAGVGENSPEVRDRACAGLGFLGVQLDAQKNQNSPKNCEISTPDSAVRVLVIHTEEDWAIAKACWQLC
;
A
#
# COMPACT_ATOMS: atom_id res chain seq x y z
N MET A 1 14.47 15.25 -16.51
CA MET A 1 13.79 13.95 -16.74
C MET A 1 12.36 14.06 -16.26
N LYS A 2 11.38 13.79 -17.12
CA LYS A 2 9.95 13.78 -16.81
C LYS A 2 9.48 12.33 -16.62
N ILE A 3 9.08 12.01 -15.40
CA ILE A 3 8.72 10.65 -14.96
C ILE A 3 7.23 10.61 -14.70
N LEU A 4 6.50 9.83 -15.51
CA LEU A 4 5.08 9.57 -15.29
C LEU A 4 4.93 8.34 -14.39
N VAL A 5 4.07 8.41 -13.39
CA VAL A 5 3.81 7.30 -12.46
C VAL A 5 2.35 6.89 -12.55
N LEU A 6 2.08 5.59 -12.59
CA LEU A 6 0.76 4.97 -12.55
C LEU A 6 0.65 4.03 -11.35
N ASN A 7 -0.27 4.34 -10.46
CA ASN A 7 -0.59 3.55 -9.27
C ASN A 7 -2.06 3.08 -9.36
N ALA A 8 -2.23 1.92 -9.99
CA ALA A 8 -3.53 1.27 -10.13
C ALA A 8 -3.88 0.47 -8.87
N GLY A 9 -4.96 0.88 -8.19
CA GLY A 9 -5.62 0.12 -7.14
C GLY A 9 -6.80 -0.70 -7.65
N SER A 10 -7.45 -1.47 -6.78
CA SER A 10 -8.63 -2.28 -7.15
C SER A 10 -9.81 -1.43 -7.65
N SER A 11 -9.94 -0.20 -7.12
CA SER A 11 -11.09 0.68 -7.33
C SER A 11 -10.72 2.12 -7.65
N SER A 12 -9.44 2.43 -7.83
CA SER A 12 -8.98 3.74 -8.25
C SER A 12 -7.68 3.64 -9.07
N GLN A 13 -7.41 4.67 -9.86
CA GLN A 13 -6.12 4.91 -10.51
C GLN A 13 -5.61 6.25 -9.98
N LYS A 14 -4.39 6.29 -9.45
CA LYS A 14 -3.67 7.54 -9.21
C LYS A 14 -2.53 7.63 -10.21
N SER A 15 -2.28 8.82 -10.71
CA SER A 15 -1.17 9.06 -11.63
C SER A 15 -0.58 10.43 -11.38
N CYS A 16 0.73 10.59 -11.56
CA CYS A 16 1.38 11.88 -11.43
C CYS A 16 2.59 12.00 -12.36
N LEU A 17 2.88 13.22 -12.80
CA LEU A 17 4.05 13.55 -13.60
C LEU A 17 5.03 14.37 -12.77
N TYR A 18 6.21 13.83 -12.51
CA TYR A 18 7.33 14.56 -11.89
C TYR A 18 8.28 15.09 -12.95
N GLU A 19 8.86 16.26 -12.71
CA GLU A 19 10.00 16.75 -13.46
C GLU A 19 11.22 16.89 -12.54
N LEU A 20 12.26 16.13 -12.85
CA LEU A 20 13.53 16.12 -12.15
C LEU A 20 14.58 16.87 -12.98
N ASN A 21 14.97 18.03 -12.48
CA ASN A 21 15.92 18.95 -13.11
C ASN A 21 17.25 18.92 -12.32
N GLY A 22 18.04 17.86 -12.49
CA GLY A 22 19.34 17.73 -11.81
C GLY A 22 20.02 16.38 -12.04
N GLU A 23 21.33 16.31 -11.78
CA GLU A 23 22.13 15.08 -11.82
C GLU A 23 21.94 14.20 -10.57
N THR A 24 21.26 14.72 -9.54
CA THR A 24 21.01 14.01 -8.28
C THR A 24 19.52 14.00 -7.97
N LEU A 25 19.06 12.88 -7.42
CA LEU A 25 17.67 12.72 -7.01
C LEU A 25 17.41 13.55 -5.74
N PRO A 26 16.37 14.41 -5.72
CA PRO A 26 16.04 15.17 -4.52
C PRO A 26 15.64 14.24 -3.37
N GLU A 27 15.96 14.65 -2.15
CA GLU A 27 15.63 13.87 -0.96
C GLU A 27 14.13 13.94 -0.63
N GLU A 28 13.52 15.11 -0.87
CA GLU A 28 12.08 15.31 -0.73
C GLU A 28 11.39 15.25 -2.10
N SER A 29 10.15 14.78 -2.10
CA SER A 29 9.30 14.73 -3.29
C SER A 29 9.06 16.15 -3.80
N PRO A 30 9.45 16.47 -5.05
CA PRO A 30 9.06 17.74 -5.65
C PRO A 30 7.54 17.75 -5.92
N PRO A 31 6.89 18.91 -5.93
CA PRO A 31 5.49 18.98 -6.34
C PRO A 31 5.36 18.45 -7.77
N PRO A 32 4.47 17.48 -8.03
CA PRO A 32 4.26 16.98 -9.38
C PRO A 32 3.73 18.09 -10.29
N LEU A 33 4.15 18.10 -11.55
CA LEU A 33 3.64 19.05 -12.54
C LEU A 33 2.14 18.85 -12.75
N TRP A 34 1.69 17.59 -12.65
CA TRP A 34 0.33 17.13 -12.89
C TRP A 34 0.04 15.91 -12.01
N GLU A 35 -1.17 15.85 -11.47
CA GLU A 35 -1.72 14.74 -10.70
C GLU A 35 -3.10 14.42 -11.24
N ALA A 36 -3.44 13.13 -11.32
CA ALA A 36 -4.77 12.68 -11.61
C ALA A 36 -5.23 11.54 -10.72
N LYS A 37 -6.53 11.49 -10.51
CA LYS A 37 -7.23 10.41 -9.84
C LYS A 37 -8.44 10.01 -10.67
N VAL A 38 -8.56 8.72 -10.93
CA VAL A 38 -9.81 8.09 -11.39
C VAL A 38 -10.37 7.25 -10.26
N ASP A 39 -11.65 7.44 -9.93
CA ASP A 39 -12.37 6.62 -8.96
C ASP A 39 -13.49 5.82 -9.63
N TRP A 40 -13.42 4.49 -9.48
CA TRP A 40 -14.36 3.55 -10.10
C TRP A 40 -15.50 3.13 -9.15
N SER A 41 -15.48 3.59 -7.89
CA SER A 41 -16.32 3.06 -6.80
C SER A 41 -17.50 3.95 -6.42
N HIS A 42 -17.41 5.26 -6.64
CA HIS A 42 -18.42 6.21 -6.15
C HIS A 42 -19.77 6.16 -6.89
N HIS A 43 -19.80 5.76 -8.17
CA HIS A 43 -21.00 5.78 -8.99
C HIS A 43 -21.19 4.52 -9.82
N GLN A 44 -22.37 3.89 -9.72
CA GLN A 44 -22.72 2.76 -10.60
C GLN A 44 -22.77 3.24 -12.06
N GLY A 45 -21.89 2.68 -12.89
CA GLY A 45 -21.83 2.97 -14.33
C GLY A 45 -21.02 4.22 -14.71
N PHE A 46 -20.40 4.93 -13.76
CA PHE A 46 -19.56 6.10 -14.04
C PHE A 46 -18.23 6.03 -13.28
N ALA A 47 -17.19 6.59 -13.87
CA ALA A 47 -15.92 6.92 -13.23
C ALA A 47 -15.89 8.42 -12.96
N GLU A 48 -15.46 8.83 -11.77
CA GLU A 48 -15.14 10.22 -11.51
C GLU A 48 -13.64 10.43 -11.73
N PHE A 49 -13.33 11.46 -12.48
CA PHE A 49 -12.00 11.77 -12.91
C PHE A 49 -11.66 13.19 -12.46
N GLU A 50 -10.52 13.35 -11.80
CA GLU A 50 -10.01 14.62 -11.30
C GLU A 50 -8.54 14.78 -11.69
N VAL A 51 -8.19 15.94 -12.25
CA VAL A 51 -6.83 16.38 -12.55
C VAL A 51 -6.52 17.68 -11.83
N LYS A 52 -5.30 17.79 -11.33
CA LYS A 52 -4.72 19.00 -10.75
C LYS A 52 -3.33 19.23 -11.31
N THR A 53 -2.98 20.48 -11.55
CA THR A 53 -1.63 20.85 -11.99
C THR A 53 -0.94 21.75 -10.97
N HIS A 54 0.40 21.80 -11.02
CA HIS A 54 1.19 22.67 -10.15
C HIS A 54 0.87 24.17 -10.33
N CYS A 55 0.35 24.57 -11.49
CA CYS A 55 -0.07 25.95 -11.77
C CYS A 55 -1.52 26.25 -11.31
N GLY A 56 -2.18 25.30 -10.64
CA GLY A 56 -3.50 25.47 -10.04
C GLY A 56 -4.68 25.21 -10.98
N ALA A 57 -4.43 24.74 -12.21
CA ALA A 57 -5.51 24.30 -13.09
C ALA A 57 -6.11 23.01 -12.55
N GLN A 58 -7.44 22.90 -12.63
CA GLN A 58 -8.18 21.73 -12.19
C GLN A 58 -9.22 21.35 -13.23
N TRP A 59 -9.39 20.04 -13.44
CA TRP A 59 -10.45 19.50 -14.28
C TRP A 59 -11.11 18.33 -13.54
N VAL A 60 -12.44 18.35 -13.46
CA VAL A 60 -13.24 17.27 -12.88
C VAL A 60 -14.32 16.88 -13.87
N GLU A 61 -14.43 15.60 -14.17
CA GLU A 61 -15.43 15.05 -15.08
C GLU A 61 -16.00 13.72 -14.58
N LYS A 62 -17.25 13.43 -14.97
CA LYS A 62 -17.85 12.11 -14.81
C LYS A 62 -17.95 11.43 -16.17
N VAL A 63 -17.25 10.31 -16.33
CA VAL A 63 -17.18 9.55 -17.58
C VAL A 63 -17.93 8.23 -17.42
N LYS A 64 -18.62 7.76 -18.46
CA LYS A 64 -19.29 6.44 -18.42
C LYS A 64 -18.25 5.32 -18.32
N LYS A 65 -18.53 4.31 -17.49
CA LYS A 65 -17.66 3.15 -17.19
C LYS A 65 -17.58 2.13 -18.33
N SER A 66 -17.66 2.54 -19.60
CA SER A 66 -17.73 1.60 -20.71
C SER A 66 -16.37 1.00 -21.10
N ASP A 67 -15.26 1.70 -20.86
CA ASP A 67 -13.91 1.19 -21.10
C ASP A 67 -12.87 1.90 -20.20
N ARG A 68 -12.17 1.15 -19.35
CA ARG A 68 -11.15 1.67 -18.43
C ARG A 68 -9.94 2.22 -19.20
N ALA A 69 -9.51 1.53 -20.25
CA ALA A 69 -8.39 1.95 -21.09
C ALA A 69 -8.68 3.29 -21.77
N GLN A 70 -9.93 3.52 -22.22
CA GLN A 70 -10.33 4.79 -22.80
C GLN A 70 -10.27 5.94 -21.80
N VAL A 71 -10.74 5.73 -20.56
CA VAL A 71 -10.67 6.75 -19.51
C VAL A 71 -9.23 7.04 -19.12
N ILE A 72 -8.36 6.02 -19.06
CA ILE A 72 -6.91 6.21 -18.83
C ILE A 72 -6.29 7.00 -19.99
N ALA A 73 -6.62 6.70 -21.24
CA ALA A 73 -6.12 7.45 -22.39
C ALA A 73 -6.55 8.92 -22.34
N GLN A 74 -7.84 9.20 -22.08
CA GLN A 74 -8.36 10.56 -21.93
C GLN A 74 -7.68 11.31 -20.77
N MET A 75 -7.42 10.62 -19.65
CA MET A 75 -6.64 11.17 -18.55
C MET A 75 -5.23 11.56 -19.00
N LEU A 76 -4.54 10.67 -19.71
CA LEU A 76 -3.16 10.90 -20.14
C LEU A 76 -3.08 12.04 -21.17
N GLU A 77 -4.03 12.13 -22.10
CA GLU A 77 -4.12 13.23 -23.07
C GLU A 77 -4.17 14.62 -22.42
N SER A 78 -4.71 14.71 -21.19
CA SER A 78 -4.77 15.95 -20.43
C SER A 78 -3.40 16.51 -20.01
N LEU A 79 -2.33 15.69 -20.09
CA LEU A 79 -0.95 16.12 -19.86
C LEU A 79 -0.46 17.10 -20.94
N TRP A 80 -0.86 16.91 -22.19
CA TRP A 80 -0.40 17.72 -23.34
C TRP A 80 -1.54 18.45 -24.07
N SER A 81 -2.75 18.44 -23.53
CA SER A 81 -3.91 19.09 -24.15
C SER A 81 -4.90 19.63 -23.13
N GLY A 82 -5.78 20.52 -23.60
CA GLY A 82 -6.84 21.10 -22.78
C GLY A 82 -6.32 22.07 -21.70
N SER A 83 -7.16 22.35 -20.70
CA SER A 83 -6.87 23.35 -19.67
C SER A 83 -5.84 22.90 -18.62
N THR A 84 -5.47 21.62 -18.62
CA THR A 84 -4.52 21.01 -17.67
C THR A 84 -3.19 20.65 -18.31
N GLN A 85 -2.95 21.12 -19.54
CA GLN A 85 -1.70 20.89 -20.26
C GLN A 85 -0.48 21.37 -19.45
N VAL A 86 0.50 20.48 -19.26
CA VAL A 86 1.77 20.75 -18.57
C VAL A 86 3.00 20.36 -19.39
N ILE A 87 2.82 19.63 -20.49
CA ILE A 87 3.88 19.25 -21.44
C ILE A 87 3.45 19.51 -22.89
N GLU A 88 4.39 19.53 -23.83
CA GLU A 88 4.12 19.90 -25.24
C GLU A 88 3.46 18.77 -26.03
N GLY A 89 3.78 17.51 -25.70
CA GLY A 89 3.31 16.31 -26.38
C GLY A 89 3.65 15.03 -25.62
N PRO A 90 3.11 13.87 -26.03
CA PRO A 90 3.37 12.58 -25.39
C PRO A 90 4.85 12.20 -25.36
N GLU A 91 5.63 12.60 -26.37
CA GLU A 91 7.08 12.39 -26.48
C GLU A 91 7.89 13.15 -25.42
N SER A 92 7.28 14.08 -24.68
CA SER A 92 7.94 14.75 -23.56
C SER A 92 8.05 13.87 -22.31
N VAL A 93 7.36 12.72 -22.25
CA VAL A 93 7.49 11.77 -21.13
C VAL A 93 8.72 10.89 -21.38
N ASP A 94 9.72 10.98 -20.51
CA ASP A 94 11.00 10.26 -20.69
C ASP A 94 10.88 8.78 -20.25
N ILE A 95 10.12 8.52 -19.18
CA ILE A 95 9.98 7.19 -18.58
C ILE A 95 8.68 7.08 -17.79
N VAL A 96 8.10 5.88 -17.73
CA VAL A 96 6.88 5.59 -16.99
C VAL A 96 7.10 4.51 -15.93
N GLY A 97 6.69 4.77 -14.71
CA GLY A 97 6.71 3.82 -13.60
C GLY A 97 5.32 3.27 -13.29
N HIS A 98 5.20 1.96 -13.12
CA HIS A 98 3.96 1.27 -12.82
C HIS A 98 4.10 0.56 -11.47
N ARG A 99 3.17 0.84 -10.56
CA ARG A 99 2.96 -0.06 -9.43
C ARG A 99 2.39 -1.38 -9.96
N VAL A 100 3.00 -2.49 -9.58
CA VAL A 100 2.49 -3.84 -9.83
C VAL A 100 2.36 -4.56 -8.50
N VAL A 101 1.20 -5.17 -8.22
CA VAL A 101 0.97 -5.75 -6.89
C VAL A 101 1.76 -7.02 -6.65
N HIS A 102 1.86 -7.92 -7.62
CA HIS A 102 2.49 -9.23 -7.42
C HIS A 102 3.57 -9.52 -8.47
N GLY A 103 4.82 -9.64 -8.03
CA GLY A 103 5.99 -10.01 -8.85
C GLY A 103 6.38 -11.50 -8.78
N GLY A 104 5.74 -12.28 -7.91
CA GLY A 104 6.02 -13.71 -7.81
C GLY A 104 7.40 -13.97 -7.23
N GLN A 105 8.04 -15.07 -7.63
CA GLN A 105 9.38 -15.41 -7.18
C GLN A 105 10.48 -14.77 -8.03
N ASP A 106 10.15 -14.46 -9.28
CA ASP A 106 11.13 -14.06 -10.28
C ASP A 106 11.38 -12.54 -10.28
N TYR A 107 10.35 -11.74 -10.04
CA TYR A 107 10.45 -10.28 -10.03
C TYR A 107 10.59 -9.73 -8.61
N ARG A 108 11.85 -9.66 -8.18
CA ARG A 108 12.27 -9.28 -6.82
C ARG A 108 12.84 -7.86 -6.74
N GLU A 109 13.01 -7.21 -7.89
CA GLU A 109 13.61 -5.89 -8.05
C GLU A 109 12.81 -5.07 -9.07
N ASN A 110 13.04 -3.76 -9.09
CA ASN A 110 12.43 -2.86 -10.08
C ASN A 110 12.90 -3.28 -11.48
N THR A 111 11.97 -3.47 -12.42
CA THR A 111 12.27 -4.15 -13.69
C THR A 111 11.76 -3.34 -14.88
N ILE A 112 12.58 -3.15 -15.90
CA ILE A 112 12.13 -2.60 -17.19
C ILE A 112 11.12 -3.58 -17.80
N VAL A 113 9.96 -3.07 -18.19
CA VAL A 113 8.87 -3.87 -18.75
C VAL A 113 9.25 -4.40 -20.12
N THR A 114 9.19 -5.72 -20.28
CA THR A 114 9.28 -6.44 -21.55
C THR A 114 8.03 -7.31 -21.76
N GLU A 115 7.89 -7.94 -22.92
CA GLU A 115 6.81 -8.92 -23.16
C GLU A 115 6.84 -10.07 -22.15
N GLU A 116 8.02 -10.51 -21.74
CA GLU A 116 8.19 -11.55 -20.72
C GLU A 116 7.67 -11.07 -19.35
N VAL A 117 7.97 -9.82 -18.97
CA VAL A 117 7.44 -9.20 -17.73
C VAL A 117 5.92 -9.13 -17.79
N LYS A 118 5.33 -8.68 -18.90
CA LYS A 118 3.87 -8.61 -19.07
C LYS A 118 3.22 -9.99 -18.97
N SER A 119 3.79 -10.99 -19.64
CA SER A 119 3.34 -12.38 -19.56
C SER A 119 3.37 -12.91 -18.13
N ALA A 120 4.44 -12.64 -17.38
CA ALA A 120 4.52 -13.05 -15.99
C ALA A 120 3.50 -12.34 -15.09
N ILE A 121 3.29 -11.03 -15.26
CA ILE A 121 2.25 -10.28 -14.54
C ILE A 121 0.87 -10.90 -14.81
N ALA A 122 0.58 -11.27 -16.06
CA ALA A 122 -0.66 -11.92 -16.46
C ALA A 122 -0.84 -13.30 -15.78
N GLN A 123 0.22 -14.13 -15.74
CA GLN A 123 0.17 -15.45 -15.09
C GLN A 123 -0.05 -15.33 -13.57
N LEU A 124 0.57 -14.33 -12.93
CA LEU A 124 0.43 -14.04 -11.51
C LEU A 124 -0.94 -13.45 -11.14
N ALA A 125 -1.81 -13.16 -12.10
CA ALA A 125 -3.21 -12.83 -11.83
C ALA A 125 -3.95 -13.98 -11.11
N SER A 126 -3.49 -15.22 -11.22
CA SER A 126 -3.99 -16.33 -10.41
C SER A 126 -3.82 -16.11 -8.89
N PHE A 127 -2.79 -15.36 -8.48
CA PHE A 127 -2.51 -15.04 -7.07
C PHE A 127 -3.04 -13.65 -6.66
N ALA A 128 -3.13 -12.71 -7.61
CA ALA A 128 -3.63 -11.36 -7.39
C ALA A 128 -4.71 -10.97 -8.42
N PRO A 129 -5.88 -11.63 -8.43
CA PRO A 129 -6.86 -11.59 -9.53
C PRO A 129 -7.52 -10.24 -9.74
N VAL A 130 -7.56 -9.39 -8.72
CA VAL A 130 -8.14 -8.05 -8.81
C VAL A 130 -7.09 -7.00 -9.20
N HIS A 131 -5.81 -7.26 -8.93
CA HIS A 131 -4.76 -6.25 -8.99
C HIS A 131 -3.90 -6.37 -10.23
N ASN A 132 -3.25 -7.53 -10.44
CA ASN A 132 -2.33 -7.71 -11.55
C ASN A 132 -2.97 -7.46 -12.92
N PRO A 133 -4.23 -7.87 -13.20
CA PRO A 133 -4.90 -7.51 -14.45
C PRO A 133 -5.04 -6.00 -14.68
N ALA A 134 -5.38 -5.24 -13.62
CA ALA A 134 -5.47 -3.78 -13.72
C ALA A 134 -4.10 -3.13 -13.90
N ASN A 135 -3.06 -3.68 -13.27
CA ASN A 135 -1.69 -3.21 -13.46
C ASN A 135 -1.21 -3.45 -14.91
N LEU A 136 -1.50 -4.63 -15.47
CA LEU A 136 -1.18 -4.97 -16.86
C LEU A 136 -1.95 -4.10 -17.86
N GLU A 137 -3.24 -3.86 -17.62
CA GLU A 137 -4.06 -2.96 -18.44
C GLU A 137 -3.45 -1.55 -18.50
N GLY A 138 -2.93 -1.04 -17.37
CA GLY A 138 -2.25 0.25 -17.30
C GLY A 138 -0.94 0.30 -18.11
N ILE A 139 -0.16 -0.79 -18.10
CA ILE A 139 1.06 -0.94 -18.92
C ILE A 139 0.70 -0.93 -20.41
N GLU A 140 -0.26 -1.74 -20.82
CA GLU A 140 -0.71 -1.83 -22.23
C GLU A 140 -1.36 -0.53 -22.72
N ALA A 141 -2.02 0.21 -21.83
CA ALA A 141 -2.56 1.53 -22.14
C ALA A 141 -1.45 2.55 -22.44
N ILE A 142 -0.35 2.52 -21.68
CA ILE A 142 0.80 3.40 -21.93
C ILE A 142 1.47 3.07 -23.26
N GLU A 143 1.61 1.79 -23.64
CA GLU A 143 2.14 1.39 -24.95
C GLU A 143 1.31 1.97 -26.11
N LYS A 144 -0.02 2.00 -25.95
CA LYS A 144 -0.93 2.55 -26.97
C LYS A 144 -0.85 4.07 -27.06
N VAL A 145 -0.66 4.76 -25.94
CA VAL A 145 -0.73 6.23 -25.85
C VAL A 145 0.62 6.90 -26.08
N LEU A 146 1.70 6.34 -25.52
CA LEU A 146 3.05 6.92 -25.53
C LEU A 146 4.04 6.15 -26.42
N GLY A 147 3.62 5.04 -27.05
CA GLY A 147 4.47 4.27 -27.96
C GLY A 147 5.64 3.58 -27.25
N ASN A 148 6.86 3.83 -27.75
CA ASN A 148 8.08 3.13 -27.32
C ASN A 148 8.74 3.73 -26.06
N VAL A 149 7.99 4.43 -25.20
CA VAL A 149 8.52 4.97 -23.94
C VAL A 149 8.98 3.82 -23.04
N THR A 150 10.12 3.99 -22.38
CA THR A 150 10.58 3.01 -21.38
C THR A 150 9.57 2.94 -20.24
N GLN A 151 9.14 1.73 -19.90
CA GLN A 151 8.25 1.46 -18.78
C GLN A 151 8.97 0.62 -17.73
N VAL A 152 8.71 0.88 -16.45
CA VAL A 152 9.28 0.16 -15.31
C VAL A 152 8.16 -0.38 -14.44
N ALA A 153 8.21 -1.67 -14.11
CA ALA A 153 7.37 -2.29 -13.10
C ALA A 153 8.06 -2.25 -11.73
N VAL A 154 7.39 -1.66 -10.75
CA VAL A 154 7.79 -1.59 -9.35
C VAL A 154 6.82 -2.45 -8.53
N PHE A 155 7.33 -3.55 -7.98
CA PHE A 155 6.48 -4.58 -7.38
C PHE A 155 6.28 -4.39 -5.88
N ASP A 156 5.04 -4.45 -5.39
CA ASP A 156 4.74 -4.43 -3.94
C ASP A 156 5.38 -5.59 -3.18
N THR A 157 5.68 -6.70 -3.86
CA THR A 157 6.33 -7.87 -3.28
C THR A 157 7.86 -7.75 -3.21
N ALA A 158 8.48 -6.83 -3.97
CA ALA A 158 9.93 -6.77 -4.16
C ALA A 158 10.69 -6.51 -2.83
N PHE A 159 10.24 -5.54 -2.04
CA PHE A 159 10.87 -5.20 -0.76
C PHE A 159 10.88 -6.38 0.23
N HIS A 160 9.92 -7.30 0.10
CA HIS A 160 9.78 -8.50 0.92
C HIS A 160 10.42 -9.74 0.28
N ALA A 161 11.01 -9.62 -0.90
CA ALA A 161 11.47 -10.79 -1.63
C ALA A 161 12.60 -11.55 -0.90
N HIS A 162 13.32 -10.90 0.01
CA HIS A 162 14.43 -11.48 0.78
C HIS A 162 14.04 -11.99 2.17
N LEU A 163 12.74 -12.19 2.44
CA LEU A 163 12.29 -12.83 3.68
C LEU A 163 13.06 -14.16 3.93
N PRO A 164 13.58 -14.39 5.14
CA PRO A 164 14.14 -15.68 5.52
C PRO A 164 13.11 -16.80 5.31
N LEU A 165 13.57 -18.01 4.95
CA LEU A 165 12.66 -19.15 4.71
C LEU A 165 11.75 -19.44 5.90
N ALA A 166 12.24 -19.29 7.13
CA ALA A 166 11.44 -19.46 8.34
C ALA A 166 10.26 -18.46 8.47
N ALA A 167 10.34 -17.30 7.82
CA ALA A 167 9.26 -16.32 7.74
C ALA A 167 8.41 -16.49 6.47
N ALA A 168 8.99 -17.07 5.41
CA ALA A 168 8.35 -17.21 4.11
C ALA A 168 7.54 -18.50 3.92
N VAL A 169 7.98 -19.61 4.50
CA VAL A 169 7.37 -20.94 4.32
C VAL A 169 6.25 -21.14 5.34
N TYR A 170 5.07 -21.54 4.87
CA TYR A 170 3.97 -21.93 5.77
C TYR A 170 4.18 -23.33 6.36
N PRO A 171 3.73 -23.61 7.59
CA PRO A 171 3.82 -24.93 8.22
C PRO A 171 2.73 -25.87 7.67
N VAL A 172 2.79 -26.16 6.38
CA VAL A 172 1.88 -27.00 5.58
C VAL A 172 2.72 -27.99 4.75
N PRO A 173 2.13 -28.95 3.99
CA PRO A 173 2.91 -29.85 3.14
C PRO A 173 3.93 -29.09 2.28
N TYR A 174 5.18 -29.54 2.28
CA TYR A 174 6.30 -28.78 1.69
C TYR A 174 6.14 -28.60 0.18
N GLU A 175 5.44 -29.52 -0.48
CA GLU A 175 5.13 -29.49 -1.91
C GLU A 175 4.36 -28.21 -2.29
N TRP A 176 3.62 -27.61 -1.36
CA TRP A 176 2.92 -26.34 -1.60
C TRP A 176 3.91 -25.18 -1.77
N PHE A 177 4.99 -25.18 -0.99
CA PHE A 177 6.06 -24.20 -1.16
C PHE A 177 6.77 -24.36 -2.51
N GLU A 178 7.01 -25.60 -2.95
CA GLU A 178 7.57 -25.90 -4.27
C GLU A 178 6.64 -25.45 -5.41
N GLN A 179 5.32 -25.42 -5.18
CA GLN A 179 4.31 -24.86 -6.08
C GLN A 179 4.15 -23.34 -5.96
N GLY A 180 4.96 -22.67 -5.15
CA GLY A 180 4.96 -21.22 -5.01
C GLY A 180 4.01 -20.65 -3.95
N ILE A 181 3.37 -21.50 -3.13
CA ILE A 181 2.58 -21.06 -1.97
C ILE A 181 3.53 -20.71 -0.83
N ARG A 182 3.76 -19.41 -0.67
CA ARG A 182 4.64 -18.82 0.34
C ARG A 182 4.15 -17.45 0.74
N ARG A 183 4.70 -16.88 1.81
CA ARG A 183 4.54 -15.46 2.12
C ARG A 183 5.33 -14.64 1.10
N TYR A 184 4.62 -13.77 0.38
CA TYR A 184 5.20 -12.75 -0.48
C TYR A 184 5.24 -11.41 0.23
N GLY A 185 4.15 -11.03 0.90
CA GLY A 185 4.01 -9.68 1.50
C GLY A 185 3.69 -8.61 0.46
N PHE A 186 3.03 -7.53 0.88
CA PHE A 186 2.60 -6.43 0.01
C PHE A 186 2.76 -5.08 0.71
N HIS A 187 2.45 -4.01 -0.01
CA HIS A 187 2.79 -2.62 0.37
C HIS A 187 4.31 -2.42 0.53
N GLY A 188 5.13 -3.21 -0.17
CA GLY A 188 6.59 -3.13 -0.10
C GLY A 188 7.12 -1.75 -0.45
N ILE A 189 6.55 -1.10 -1.47
CA ILE A 189 6.90 0.26 -1.88
C ILE A 189 6.72 1.25 -0.73
N SER A 190 5.57 1.19 -0.05
CA SER A 190 5.29 2.04 1.11
C SER A 190 6.19 1.73 2.31
N HIS A 191 6.40 0.45 2.60
CA HIS A 191 7.27 0.00 3.69
C HIS A 191 8.72 0.43 3.48
N GLU A 192 9.24 0.27 2.27
CA GLU A 192 10.58 0.70 1.88
C GLU A 192 10.74 2.22 1.99
N TYR A 193 9.81 2.98 1.41
CA TYR A 193 9.80 4.44 1.49
C TYR A 193 9.80 4.91 2.95
N CYS A 194 8.92 4.35 3.78
CA CYS A 194 8.80 4.75 5.18
C CYS A 194 10.04 4.38 5.99
N ALA A 195 10.70 3.27 5.69
CA ALA A 195 11.95 2.88 6.34
C ALA A 195 13.08 3.88 6.01
N GLN A 196 13.23 4.22 4.73
CA GLN A 196 14.20 5.23 4.28
C GLN A 196 13.93 6.59 4.93
N ARG A 197 12.66 7.05 4.93
CA ARG A 197 12.28 8.34 5.53
C ARG A 197 12.45 8.32 7.05
N ALA A 198 12.19 7.20 7.73
CA ALA A 198 12.44 7.07 9.15
C ALA A 198 13.94 7.19 9.48
N ALA A 199 14.81 6.54 8.71
CA ALA A 199 16.26 6.64 8.87
C ALA A 199 16.74 8.09 8.72
N HIS A 200 16.23 8.79 7.70
CA HIS A 200 16.51 10.21 7.49
C HIS A 200 16.05 11.08 8.67
N LEU A 201 14.79 10.95 9.10
CA LEU A 201 14.24 11.74 10.22
C LEU A 201 14.98 11.50 11.54
N LEU A 202 15.47 10.27 11.74
CA LEU A 202 16.26 9.89 12.91
C LEU A 202 17.75 10.23 12.78
N GLN A 203 18.18 10.73 11.61
CA GLN A 203 19.58 11.01 11.29
C GLN A 203 20.50 9.82 11.55
N LYS A 204 20.05 8.62 11.16
CA LYS A 204 20.76 7.36 11.34
C LYS A 204 20.82 6.60 10.02
N ASP A 205 21.86 5.79 9.87
CA ASP A 205 21.93 4.85 8.77
C ASP A 205 20.81 3.80 8.91
N LEU A 206 20.06 3.56 7.82
CA LEU A 206 18.99 2.58 7.77
C LEU A 206 19.49 1.18 8.12
N GLN A 207 20.74 0.84 7.78
CA GLN A 207 21.30 -0.48 8.11
C GLN A 207 21.49 -0.69 9.61
N SER A 208 21.62 0.39 10.39
CA SER A 208 21.77 0.33 11.85
C SER A 208 20.43 0.21 12.60
N LEU A 209 19.30 0.35 11.91
CA LEU A 209 17.99 0.45 12.52
C LEU A 209 17.21 -0.87 12.47
N ARG A 210 16.49 -1.13 13.57
CA ARG A 210 15.42 -2.13 13.68
C ARG A 210 14.10 -1.41 13.72
N LEU A 211 13.32 -1.53 12.66
CA LEU A 211 12.08 -0.81 12.47
C LEU A 211 10.91 -1.77 12.40
N ILE A 212 9.76 -1.35 12.95
CA ILE A 212 8.46 -1.87 12.54
C ILE A 212 7.72 -0.74 11.84
N THR A 213 7.34 -0.96 10.60
CA THR A 213 6.49 -0.03 9.83
C THR A 213 5.07 -0.57 9.78
N CYS A 214 4.10 0.24 10.19
CA CYS A 214 2.67 -0.03 10.24
C CYS A 214 1.97 0.76 9.12
N HIS A 215 1.78 0.12 7.97
CA HIS A 215 0.93 0.67 6.90
C HIS A 215 -0.53 0.37 7.24
N LEU A 216 -1.24 1.38 7.74
CA LEU A 216 -2.62 1.24 8.21
C LEU A 216 -3.55 2.04 7.29
N GLY A 217 -4.08 1.39 6.25
CA GLY A 217 -5.05 1.97 5.33
C GLY A 217 -6.37 1.19 5.31
N ASN A 218 -7.04 1.15 4.17
CA ASN A 218 -8.16 0.22 3.97
C ASN A 218 -7.67 -1.24 3.91
N GLY A 219 -6.48 -1.45 3.33
CA GLY A 219 -5.65 -2.63 3.58
C GLY A 219 -4.59 -2.28 4.62
N CYS A 220 -4.25 -3.24 5.48
CA CYS A 220 -3.28 -3.02 6.55
C CYS A 220 -2.17 -4.09 6.53
N SER A 221 -0.92 -3.66 6.64
CA SER A 221 0.23 -4.56 6.78
C SER A 221 1.28 -3.95 7.70
N LEU A 222 1.99 -4.83 8.40
CA LEU A 222 3.20 -4.46 9.13
C LEU A 222 4.39 -5.18 8.51
N ALA A 223 5.55 -4.52 8.57
CA ALA A 223 6.82 -5.12 8.21
C ALA A 223 7.85 -4.86 9.32
N ALA A 224 8.58 -5.92 9.70
CA ALA A 224 9.82 -5.81 10.47
C ALA A 224 10.99 -5.67 9.51
N ILE A 225 11.83 -4.67 9.78
CA ILE A 225 12.91 -4.24 8.91
C ILE A 225 14.19 -4.16 9.74
N ALA A 226 15.23 -4.85 9.30
CA ALA A 226 16.55 -4.84 9.91
C ALA A 226 17.62 -4.81 8.81
N ASN A 227 18.74 -4.13 9.05
CA ASN A 227 19.80 -3.96 8.06
C ASN A 227 19.27 -3.40 6.72
N GLY A 228 18.26 -2.52 6.80
CA GLY A 228 17.55 -1.95 5.65
C GLY A 228 16.75 -2.90 4.79
N ARG A 229 16.47 -4.13 5.26
CA ARG A 229 15.71 -5.14 4.53
C ARG A 229 14.50 -5.60 5.31
N SER A 230 13.40 -5.93 4.63
CA SER A 230 12.28 -6.60 5.27
C SER A 230 12.66 -8.04 5.63
N ILE A 231 12.48 -8.39 6.91
CA ILE A 231 12.77 -9.71 7.45
C ILE A 231 11.52 -10.47 7.93
N ALA A 232 10.41 -9.77 8.12
CA ALA A 232 9.08 -10.34 8.35
C ALA A 232 8.00 -9.34 7.92
N THR A 233 6.82 -9.85 7.54
CA THR A 233 5.65 -9.03 7.18
C THR A 233 4.36 -9.78 7.50
N THR A 234 3.27 -9.06 7.75
CA THR A 234 2.00 -9.67 8.19
C THR A 234 1.14 -10.18 7.05
N MET A 235 1.21 -9.53 5.87
CA MET A 235 0.51 -10.05 4.70
C MET A 235 1.23 -11.28 4.15
N GLY A 236 0.46 -12.11 3.47
CA GLY A 236 0.79 -13.50 3.23
C GLY A 236 1.13 -13.84 1.81
N PHE A 237 0.58 -14.98 1.41
CA PHE A 237 0.47 -15.39 0.02
C PHE A 237 -0.42 -14.43 -0.76
N THR A 238 -1.46 -13.90 -0.10
CA THR A 238 -2.35 -12.87 -0.62
C THR A 238 -2.43 -11.68 0.35
N PRO A 239 -2.99 -10.53 -0.08
CA PRO A 239 -3.24 -9.38 0.78
C PRO A 239 -4.31 -9.58 1.87
N LEU A 240 -4.80 -10.82 2.07
CA LEU A 240 -5.83 -11.16 3.06
C LEU A 240 -5.25 -11.44 4.44
N GLU A 241 -4.07 -12.07 4.53
CA GLU A 241 -3.49 -12.49 5.80
C GLU A 241 -3.07 -11.30 6.68
N GLY A 242 -3.08 -11.51 8.00
CA GLY A 242 -2.48 -10.61 8.97
C GLY A 242 -3.53 -9.88 9.77
N LEU A 243 -3.54 -8.56 9.66
CA LEU A 243 -4.41 -7.68 10.41
C LEU A 243 -5.86 -7.77 9.96
N MET A 244 -6.76 -7.42 10.88
CA MET A 244 -8.11 -6.98 10.53
C MET A 244 -8.02 -5.69 9.71
N MET A 245 -8.74 -5.61 8.60
CA MET A 245 -8.71 -4.45 7.69
C MET A 245 -10.12 -3.86 7.54
N GLY A 246 -10.34 -2.99 6.55
CA GLY A 246 -11.66 -2.39 6.32
C GLY A 246 -12.74 -3.43 6.02
N SER A 247 -12.54 -4.23 4.98
CA SER A 247 -13.47 -5.28 4.54
C SER A 247 -12.88 -6.70 4.59
N ARG A 248 -11.58 -6.83 4.91
CA ARG A 248 -10.85 -8.10 4.94
C ARG A 248 -10.74 -8.66 6.35
N CYS A 249 -10.88 -9.97 6.50
CA CYS A 249 -10.88 -10.62 7.81
C CYS A 249 -9.52 -10.62 8.52
N GLY A 250 -8.41 -10.59 7.78
CA GLY A 250 -7.10 -10.88 8.36
C GLY A 250 -6.92 -12.38 8.61
N SER A 251 -5.99 -12.74 9.48
CA SER A 251 -5.77 -14.14 9.86
C SER A 251 -6.89 -14.67 10.78
N ILE A 252 -7.52 -15.77 10.36
CA ILE A 252 -8.51 -16.53 11.12
C ILE A 252 -8.18 -18.04 11.09
N ASP A 253 -8.86 -18.83 11.92
CA ASP A 253 -8.70 -20.29 11.94
C ASP A 253 -9.17 -20.90 10.59
N PRO A 254 -8.31 -21.60 9.84
CA PRO A 254 -8.68 -22.25 8.58
C PRO A 254 -9.83 -23.26 8.72
N SER A 255 -10.03 -23.85 9.91
CA SER A 255 -11.11 -24.80 10.19
C SER A 255 -12.49 -24.17 10.07
N ILE A 256 -12.61 -22.85 10.26
CA ILE A 256 -13.85 -22.10 10.04
C ILE A 256 -14.27 -22.21 8.57
N LEU A 257 -13.33 -22.12 7.64
CA LEU A 257 -13.61 -22.21 6.21
C LEU A 257 -14.16 -23.60 5.86
N ILE A 258 -13.51 -24.64 6.37
CA ILE A 258 -13.95 -26.03 6.17
C ILE A 258 -15.34 -26.27 6.77
N HIS A 259 -15.61 -25.71 7.95
CA HIS A 259 -16.92 -25.79 8.59
C HIS A 259 -18.01 -25.12 7.74
N LEU A 260 -17.77 -23.91 7.25
CA LEU A 260 -18.71 -23.16 6.40
C LEU A 260 -19.01 -23.89 5.09
N MET A 261 -18.00 -24.50 4.45
CA MET A 261 -18.21 -25.29 3.24
C MET A 261 -19.07 -26.53 3.51
N ARG A 262 -18.78 -27.26 4.60
CA ARG A 262 -19.46 -28.52 4.91
C ARG A 262 -20.89 -28.34 5.42
N HIS A 263 -21.12 -27.34 6.26
CA HIS A 263 -22.37 -27.18 7.00
C HIS A 263 -23.24 -26.02 6.50
N HIS A 264 -22.64 -25.04 5.84
CA HIS A 264 -23.36 -23.87 5.31
C HIS A 264 -23.30 -23.79 3.78
N HIS A 265 -22.73 -24.80 3.11
CA HIS A 265 -22.65 -24.93 1.66
C HIS A 265 -22.00 -23.73 0.95
N TYR A 266 -21.05 -23.08 1.61
CA TYR A 266 -20.26 -22.02 0.99
C TYR A 266 -19.42 -22.59 -0.15
N THR A 267 -19.46 -21.93 -1.31
CA THR A 267 -18.53 -22.19 -2.41
C THR A 267 -17.20 -21.47 -2.17
N PRO A 268 -16.11 -21.88 -2.84
CA PRO A 268 -14.84 -21.14 -2.80
C PRO A 268 -15.01 -19.65 -3.13
N ASP A 269 -15.77 -19.31 -4.18
CA ASP A 269 -16.02 -17.92 -4.58
C ASP A 269 -16.77 -17.14 -3.50
N ARG A 270 -17.75 -17.78 -2.82
CA ARG A 270 -18.48 -17.14 -1.73
C ARG A 270 -17.58 -16.92 -0.51
N LEU A 271 -16.68 -17.85 -0.21
CA LEU A 271 -15.68 -17.65 0.83
C LEU A 271 -14.75 -16.49 0.48
N ASP A 272 -14.23 -16.45 -0.75
CA ASP A 272 -13.35 -15.36 -1.19
C ASP A 272 -14.03 -14.00 -1.04
N GLU A 273 -15.29 -13.89 -1.50
CA GLU A 273 -16.09 -12.68 -1.36
C GLU A 273 -16.28 -12.28 0.11
N VAL A 274 -16.70 -13.21 0.97
CA VAL A 274 -16.95 -12.91 2.39
C VAL A 274 -15.67 -12.49 3.10
N LEU A 275 -14.58 -13.20 2.87
CA LEU A 275 -13.30 -12.93 3.53
C LEU A 275 -12.67 -11.62 3.07
N ASN A 276 -12.83 -11.23 1.79
CA ASN A 276 -12.22 -10.02 1.24
C ASN A 276 -13.11 -8.77 1.29
N LYS A 277 -14.44 -8.91 1.22
CA LYS A 277 -15.37 -7.80 1.01
C LYS A 277 -16.43 -7.63 2.09
N GLU A 278 -16.74 -8.67 2.88
CA GLU A 278 -17.82 -8.63 3.88
C GLU A 278 -17.32 -8.84 5.32
N SER A 279 -16.00 -8.84 5.53
CA SER A 279 -15.35 -9.07 6.81
C SER A 279 -14.77 -7.76 7.38
N GLY A 280 -13.79 -7.84 8.28
CA GLY A 280 -13.08 -6.68 8.78
C GLY A 280 -13.96 -5.74 9.60
N LEU A 281 -13.61 -4.45 9.60
CA LEU A 281 -14.36 -3.39 10.29
C LEU A 281 -15.83 -3.40 9.84
N GLN A 282 -16.08 -3.58 8.55
CA GLN A 282 -17.41 -3.62 7.97
C GLN A 282 -18.22 -4.80 8.51
N GLY A 283 -17.68 -6.01 8.44
CA GLY A 283 -18.39 -7.23 8.87
C GLY A 283 -18.72 -7.22 10.36
N VAL A 284 -17.76 -6.84 11.21
CA VAL A 284 -17.96 -6.81 12.66
C VAL A 284 -18.90 -5.69 13.06
N SER A 285 -18.70 -4.46 12.57
CA SER A 285 -19.53 -3.32 12.95
C SER A 285 -20.94 -3.40 12.35
N GLY A 286 -21.06 -3.93 11.13
CA GLY A 286 -22.26 -3.81 10.30
C GLY A 286 -22.51 -2.37 9.80
N VAL A 287 -21.50 -1.49 9.84
CA VAL A 287 -21.64 -0.06 9.54
C VAL A 287 -20.76 0.36 8.37
N SER A 288 -19.43 0.26 8.50
CA SER A 288 -18.50 0.83 7.51
C SER A 288 -17.18 0.06 7.47
N ALA A 289 -16.57 0.03 6.29
CA ALA A 289 -15.17 -0.39 6.12
C ALA A 289 -14.18 0.73 6.47
N ASP A 290 -14.65 1.98 6.62
CA ASP A 290 -13.83 3.15 6.91
C ASP A 290 -13.82 3.47 8.41
N MET A 291 -12.61 3.63 8.97
CA MET A 291 -12.40 3.95 10.38
C MET A 291 -13.13 5.24 10.83
N ARG A 292 -13.32 6.22 9.93
CA ARG A 292 -14.07 7.45 10.24
C ARG A 292 -15.53 7.14 10.56
N GLY A 293 -16.16 6.31 9.73
CA GLY A 293 -17.54 5.85 9.96
C GLY A 293 -17.68 4.98 11.21
N ILE A 294 -16.64 4.19 11.53
CA ILE A 294 -16.60 3.43 12.80
C ILE A 294 -16.62 4.37 14.01
N ARG A 295 -15.77 5.43 14.01
CA ARG A 295 -15.70 6.40 15.11
C ARG A 295 -16.99 7.20 15.27
N GLU A 296 -17.60 7.61 14.17
CA GLU A 296 -18.91 8.28 14.17
C GLU A 296 -19.99 7.38 14.81
N ALA A 297 -20.02 6.09 14.46
CA ALA A 297 -20.96 5.14 15.04
C ALA A 297 -20.68 4.88 16.54
N ILE A 298 -19.42 4.84 16.96
CA ILE A 298 -19.03 4.77 18.38
C ILE A 298 -19.56 5.98 19.15
N ALA A 299 -19.40 7.19 18.60
CA ALA A 299 -19.92 8.42 19.22
C ALA A 299 -21.45 8.43 19.36
N GLN A 300 -22.15 7.66 18.52
CA GLN A 300 -23.60 7.43 18.58
C GLN A 300 -24.00 6.24 19.49
N GLY A 301 -23.05 5.60 20.17
CA GLY A 301 -23.29 4.49 21.10
C GLY A 301 -23.39 3.11 20.46
N ASN A 302 -22.93 2.92 19.22
CA ASN A 302 -22.97 1.62 18.56
C ASN A 302 -21.94 0.64 19.16
N GLN A 303 -22.44 -0.36 19.89
CA GLN A 303 -21.61 -1.37 20.56
C GLN A 303 -20.82 -2.25 19.59
N ARG A 304 -21.34 -2.57 18.41
CA ARG A 304 -20.62 -3.36 17.41
C ARG A 304 -19.49 -2.58 16.75
N ALA A 305 -19.65 -1.26 16.58
CA ALA A 305 -18.58 -0.39 16.12
C ALA A 305 -17.44 -0.30 17.15
N GLN A 306 -17.78 -0.20 18.44
CA GLN A 306 -16.79 -0.27 19.52
C GLN A 306 -16.03 -1.60 19.50
N LEU A 307 -16.75 -2.73 19.41
CA LEU A 307 -16.15 -4.05 19.29
C LEU A 307 -15.21 -4.16 18.07
N ALA A 308 -15.60 -3.62 16.92
CA ALA A 308 -14.78 -3.62 15.71
C ALA A 308 -13.45 -2.88 15.92
N MET A 309 -13.50 -1.69 16.55
CA MET A 309 -12.31 -0.92 16.91
C MET A 309 -11.43 -1.66 17.93
N ASP A 310 -12.03 -2.31 18.93
CA ASP A 310 -11.30 -3.06 19.95
C ASP A 310 -10.57 -4.27 19.36
N ILE A 311 -11.22 -5.02 18.46
CA ILE A 311 -10.57 -6.13 17.73
C ILE A 311 -9.45 -5.58 16.85
N TYR A 312 -9.67 -4.48 16.13
CA TYR A 312 -8.66 -3.86 15.27
C TYR A 312 -7.38 -3.52 16.06
N ILE A 313 -7.53 -2.85 17.21
CA ILE A 313 -6.41 -2.49 18.09
C ILE A 313 -5.74 -3.73 18.67
N TYR A 314 -6.51 -4.71 19.14
CA TYR A 314 -5.96 -5.95 19.68
C TYR A 314 -5.11 -6.70 18.64
N ARG A 315 -5.62 -6.82 17.41
CA ARG A 315 -4.91 -7.46 16.30
C ARG A 315 -3.67 -6.67 15.90
N LEU A 316 -3.74 -5.33 15.91
CA LEU A 316 -2.59 -4.47 15.66
C LEU A 316 -1.49 -4.66 16.70
N GLN A 317 -1.81 -4.59 17.99
CA GLN A 317 -0.84 -4.82 19.06
C GLN A 317 -0.22 -6.23 18.97
N SER A 318 -1.05 -7.25 18.74
CA SER A 318 -0.58 -8.64 18.58
C SER A 318 0.38 -8.79 17.41
N ALA A 319 0.11 -8.13 16.28
CA ALA A 319 0.96 -8.17 15.10
C ALA A 319 2.27 -7.39 15.29
N ILE A 320 2.27 -6.26 16.01
CA ILE A 320 3.52 -5.56 16.37
C ILE A 320 4.36 -6.49 17.26
N ALA A 321 3.75 -7.06 18.30
CA ALA A 321 4.41 -7.96 19.23
C ALA A 321 5.03 -9.20 18.55
N SER A 322 4.34 -9.79 17.56
CA SER A 322 4.84 -10.99 16.86
C SER A 322 6.08 -10.73 16.00
N LEU A 323 6.31 -9.48 15.58
CA LEU A 323 7.46 -9.11 14.75
C LEU A 323 8.72 -8.78 15.57
N ILE A 324 8.56 -8.38 16.83
CA ILE A 324 9.68 -7.97 17.69
C ILE A 324 10.75 -9.07 17.89
N PRO A 325 10.40 -10.36 18.11
CA PRO A 325 11.40 -11.41 18.27
C PRO A 325 12.33 -11.56 17.05
N SER A 326 11.84 -11.29 15.84
CA SER A 326 12.65 -11.35 14.62
C SER A 326 13.72 -10.25 14.56
N LEU A 327 13.51 -9.16 15.28
CA LEU A 327 14.40 -7.99 15.31
C LEU A 327 15.40 -8.02 16.48
N GLY A 328 15.10 -8.76 17.55
CA GLY A 328 15.91 -8.75 18.78
C GLY A 328 15.91 -7.40 19.52
N GLY A 329 14.91 -6.57 19.26
CA GLY A 329 14.70 -5.22 19.82
C GLY A 329 14.02 -4.31 18.80
N LEU A 330 13.75 -3.06 19.19
CA LEU A 330 13.01 -2.12 18.34
C LEU A 330 13.58 -0.71 18.54
N ASP A 331 14.06 -0.09 17.48
CA ASP A 331 14.59 1.28 17.53
C ASP A 331 13.48 2.29 17.21
N ALA A 332 12.59 1.95 16.26
CA ALA A 332 11.43 2.77 15.97
C ALA A 332 10.20 2.02 15.47
N LEU A 333 9.03 2.55 15.82
CA LEU A 333 7.72 2.18 15.32
C LEU A 333 7.20 3.30 14.41
N VAL A 334 6.88 2.98 13.15
CA VAL A 334 6.45 3.96 12.15
C VAL A 334 4.99 3.73 11.80
N PHE A 335 4.16 4.75 11.89
CA PHE A 335 2.78 4.73 11.40
C PHE A 335 2.66 5.48 10.09
N THR A 336 1.98 4.88 9.12
CA THR A 336 1.75 5.46 7.80
C THR A 336 0.39 5.05 7.22
N ALA A 337 0.07 5.59 6.04
CA ALA A 337 -1.18 5.42 5.31
C ALA A 337 -2.40 6.03 6.01
N GLY A 338 -3.57 5.89 5.39
CA GLY A 338 -4.77 6.67 5.73
C GLY A 338 -5.16 6.67 7.22
N VAL A 339 -5.19 5.52 7.88
CA VAL A 339 -5.50 5.41 9.32
C VAL A 339 -4.29 5.75 10.17
N GLY A 340 -3.10 5.24 9.80
CA GLY A 340 -1.88 5.42 10.59
C GLY A 340 -1.46 6.89 10.72
N GLU A 341 -1.67 7.68 9.67
CA GLU A 341 -1.38 9.12 9.64
C GLU A 341 -2.44 9.96 10.35
N ASN A 342 -3.72 9.58 10.22
CA ASN A 342 -4.84 10.48 10.57
C ASN A 342 -5.62 10.06 11.83
N SER A 343 -5.24 8.97 12.50
CA SER A 343 -5.91 8.50 13.72
C SER A 343 -4.99 8.51 14.95
N PRO A 344 -4.91 9.65 15.68
CA PRO A 344 -4.19 9.73 16.95
C PRO A 344 -4.64 8.66 17.96
N GLU A 345 -5.94 8.35 17.99
CA GLU A 345 -6.52 7.33 18.85
C GLU A 345 -5.97 5.93 18.56
N VAL A 346 -5.83 5.56 17.28
CA VAL A 346 -5.25 4.26 16.90
C VAL A 346 -3.79 4.18 17.33
N ARG A 347 -3.01 5.24 17.08
CA ARG A 347 -1.60 5.29 17.49
C ARG A 347 -1.43 5.23 19.01
N ASP A 348 -2.26 5.99 19.74
CA ASP A 348 -2.26 6.03 21.20
C ASP A 348 -2.52 4.63 21.79
N ARG A 349 -3.61 4.00 21.35
CA ARG A 349 -3.98 2.66 21.81
C ARG A 349 -2.97 1.60 21.39
N ALA A 350 -2.41 1.67 20.18
CA ALA A 350 -1.36 0.75 19.74
C ALA A 350 -0.11 0.85 20.62
N CYS A 351 0.39 2.07 20.85
CA CYS A 351 1.58 2.32 21.67
C CYS A 351 1.38 2.02 23.16
N ALA A 352 0.18 2.25 23.71
CA ALA A 352 -0.14 1.93 25.10
C ALA A 352 0.10 0.44 25.43
N GLY A 353 -0.19 -0.45 24.49
CA GLY A 353 0.08 -1.90 24.63
C GLY A 353 1.57 -2.27 24.63
N LEU A 354 2.45 -1.34 24.27
CA LEU A 354 3.89 -1.53 24.13
C LEU A 354 4.70 -0.77 25.19
N GLY A 355 4.04 -0.19 26.20
CA GLY A 355 4.71 0.57 27.27
C GLY A 355 5.78 -0.25 28.02
N PHE A 356 5.62 -1.58 28.10
CA PHE A 356 6.62 -2.47 28.70
C PHE A 356 7.95 -2.54 27.93
N LEU A 357 7.97 -2.09 26.67
CA LEU A 357 9.17 -1.93 25.84
C LEU A 357 9.76 -0.51 25.94
N GLY A 358 9.20 0.34 26.80
CA GLY A 358 9.61 1.74 26.95
C GLY A 358 9.10 2.66 25.83
N VAL A 359 8.04 2.27 25.11
CA VAL A 359 7.34 3.14 24.16
C VAL A 359 6.56 4.20 24.95
N GLN A 360 6.89 5.47 24.73
CA GLN A 360 6.22 6.60 25.36
C GLN A 360 5.84 7.65 24.29
N LEU A 361 4.55 7.90 24.14
CA LEU A 361 4.02 8.89 23.20
C LEU A 361 3.91 10.27 23.85
N ASP A 362 4.29 11.30 23.10
CA ASP A 362 3.94 12.68 23.41
C ASP A 362 2.50 12.92 22.94
N ALA A 363 1.58 13.06 23.90
CA ALA A 363 0.16 13.22 23.61
C ALA A 363 -0.14 14.46 22.75
N GLN A 364 0.59 15.57 22.96
CA GLN A 364 0.35 16.80 22.20
C GLN A 364 0.82 16.64 20.75
N LYS A 365 2.02 16.07 20.55
CA LYS A 365 2.51 15.78 19.20
C LYS A 365 1.61 14.78 18.49
N ASN A 366 1.14 13.74 19.18
CA ASN A 366 0.27 12.73 18.58
C ASN A 366 -1.06 13.32 18.09
N GLN A 367 -1.68 14.21 18.88
CA GLN A 367 -2.98 14.81 18.54
C GLN A 367 -2.93 15.76 17.34
N ASN A 368 -1.80 16.43 17.13
CA ASN A 368 -1.62 17.35 16.00
C ASN A 368 -1.54 16.63 14.63
N SER A 369 -1.61 15.30 14.60
CA SER A 369 -1.51 14.46 13.38
C SER A 369 -0.38 14.89 12.44
N PRO A 370 0.86 15.00 12.94
CA PRO A 370 1.96 15.54 12.17
C PRO A 370 2.34 14.56 11.07
N LYS A 371 2.69 15.08 9.89
CA LYS A 371 3.27 14.29 8.81
C LYS A 371 4.79 14.38 8.88
N ASN A 372 5.47 13.25 8.67
CA ASN A 372 6.92 13.16 8.65
C ASN A 372 7.57 13.67 9.95
N CYS A 373 7.09 13.17 11.10
CA CYS A 373 7.50 13.67 12.41
C CYS A 373 7.62 12.56 13.46
N GLU A 374 8.53 12.75 14.43
CA GLU A 374 8.59 11.95 15.64
C GLU A 374 7.56 12.43 16.67
N ILE A 375 6.75 11.50 17.17
CA ILE A 375 5.69 11.72 18.17
C ILE A 375 5.97 11.01 19.51
N SER A 376 7.14 10.38 19.68
CA SER A 376 7.59 9.90 20.99
C SER A 376 8.07 11.03 21.91
N THR A 377 8.03 10.78 23.22
CA THR A 377 8.70 11.65 24.20
C THR A 377 10.23 11.52 24.08
N PRO A 378 11.01 12.52 24.55
CA PRO A 378 12.47 12.45 24.49
C PRO A 378 13.09 11.25 25.22
N ASP A 379 12.44 10.79 26.29
CA ASP A 379 12.84 9.67 27.15
C ASP A 379 12.29 8.31 26.72
N SER A 380 11.50 8.25 25.64
CA SER A 380 11.05 6.99 25.05
C SER A 380 12.24 6.15 24.57
N ALA A 381 12.28 4.88 24.96
CA ALA A 381 13.33 3.95 24.53
C ALA A 381 13.19 3.58 23.05
N VAL A 382 11.94 3.56 22.55
CA VAL A 382 11.59 3.29 21.16
C VAL A 382 11.04 4.59 20.55
N ARG A 383 11.57 4.99 19.41
CA ARG A 383 11.07 6.18 18.68
C ARG A 383 9.74 5.85 18.02
N VAL A 384 8.81 6.80 18.00
CA VAL A 384 7.54 6.63 17.28
C VAL A 384 7.41 7.72 16.24
N LEU A 385 7.25 7.35 14.97
CA LEU A 385 7.15 8.29 13.87
C LEU A 385 5.81 8.16 13.16
N VAL A 386 5.31 9.29 12.66
CA VAL A 386 4.24 9.34 11.67
C VAL A 386 4.84 9.82 10.36
N ILE A 387 4.75 8.99 9.33
CA ILE A 387 5.34 9.26 8.01
C ILE A 387 4.24 9.25 6.97
N HIS A 388 4.20 10.30 6.15
CA HIS A 388 3.31 10.33 5.00
C HIS A 388 3.93 9.47 3.90
N THR A 389 3.31 8.35 3.57
CA THR A 389 3.86 7.49 2.51
C THR A 389 3.65 8.14 1.15
N GLU A 390 4.72 8.27 0.39
CA GLU A 390 4.70 8.79 -0.98
C GLU A 390 5.06 7.67 -1.95
N GLU A 391 4.14 6.73 -2.16
CA GLU A 391 4.37 5.56 -3.04
C GLU A 391 4.68 5.99 -4.46
N ASP A 392 3.97 7.02 -4.96
CA ASP A 392 4.16 7.51 -6.32
C ASP A 392 5.56 8.13 -6.49
N TRP A 393 6.05 8.87 -5.48
CA TRP A 393 7.44 9.34 -5.45
C TRP A 393 8.44 8.18 -5.37
N ALA A 394 8.19 7.16 -4.55
CA ALA A 394 9.05 5.98 -4.47
C ALA A 394 9.19 5.27 -5.82
N ILE A 395 8.10 5.17 -6.59
CA ILE A 395 8.12 4.62 -7.95
C ILE A 395 8.93 5.54 -8.89
N ALA A 396 8.75 6.87 -8.81
CA ALA A 396 9.55 7.79 -9.61
C ALA A 396 11.06 7.67 -9.32
N LYS A 397 11.44 7.52 -8.05
CA LYS A 397 12.84 7.25 -7.65
C LYS A 397 13.37 5.95 -8.25
N ALA A 398 12.56 4.89 -8.23
CA ALA A 398 12.92 3.60 -8.84
C ALA A 398 13.16 3.73 -10.35
N CYS A 399 12.33 4.49 -11.07
CA CYS A 399 12.53 4.78 -12.48
C CYS A 399 13.84 5.55 -12.72
N TRP A 400 14.10 6.60 -11.94
CA TRP A 400 15.31 7.41 -12.06
C TRP A 400 16.59 6.59 -11.80
N GLN A 401 16.55 5.61 -10.91
CA GLN A 401 17.72 4.77 -10.59
C GLN A 401 18.07 3.74 -11.68
N LEU A 402 17.12 3.40 -12.56
CA LEU A 402 17.32 2.43 -13.64
C LEU A 402 17.79 3.06 -14.95
N CYS A 403 17.88 4.39 -15.03
CA CYS A 403 18.28 5.16 -16.21
C CYS A 403 19.45 6.08 -15.86
#